data_AF-A0A0K2UXQ2-F1
#
_entry.id   AF-A0A0K2UXQ2-F1
#
_cell.length_a   1.000
_cell.length_b   1.000
_cell.length_c   1.000
_cell.angle_alpha   90.00
_cell.angle_beta   90.00
_cell.angle_gamma   90.00
#
_symmetry.space_group_name_H-M   'P 1'
#
loop_
_entity.id
_entity.type
_entity.pdbx_description
1 polymer ?
#
loop_
_entity_poly.entity_id
_entity_poly.type
_entity_poly.pdbx_seq_one_letter_code
_entity_poly.pdbx_strand_id
1 'polypeptide(L)'
;MFKPKTEEELFEIPIFTELLELIHYEDGEFEWKEFSRWIKYQEVVEEEGERWSKPHISTISLRGLLHLRKLIRNGTTLLDLSLKNSDNLNEIVDAITQSSDIGHFETSRFYHMTYSMQSPRLARIEIMFSK
;
A
#
# COMPACT_ATOMS: atom_id res chain seq x y z
N MET A 1 -7.88 -11.49 31.51
CA MET A 1 -8.93 -12.01 30.59
C MET A 1 -9.08 -10.97 29.49
N PHE A 2 -8.60 -11.27 28.28
CA PHE A 2 -8.82 -10.39 27.12
C PHE A 2 -10.30 -10.45 26.75
N LYS A 3 -10.98 -9.31 26.81
CA LYS A 3 -12.31 -9.18 26.22
C LYS A 3 -12.11 -8.75 24.77
N PRO A 4 -12.68 -9.46 23.78
CA PRO A 4 -12.71 -8.95 22.42
C PRO A 4 -13.48 -7.63 22.41
N LYS A 5 -12.96 -6.64 21.66
CA LYS A 5 -13.61 -5.35 21.47
C LYS A 5 -14.96 -5.56 20.79
N THR A 6 -15.96 -4.77 21.17
CA THR A 6 -17.27 -4.79 20.49
C THR A 6 -17.15 -4.19 19.08
N GLU A 7 -18.12 -4.48 18.21
CA GLU A 7 -18.15 -3.96 16.83
C GLU A 7 -18.14 -2.42 16.78
N GLU A 8 -18.79 -1.78 17.75
CA GLU A 8 -18.77 -0.32 17.94
C GLU A 8 -17.39 0.20 18.37
N GLU A 9 -16.64 -0.55 19.18
CA GLU A 9 -15.26 -0.20 19.58
C GLU A 9 -14.25 -0.44 18.44
N LEU A 10 -14.58 -1.29 17.45
CA LEU A 10 -13.78 -1.49 16.23
C LEU A 10 -13.85 -0.27 15.30
N PHE A 11 -14.99 0.43 15.22
CA PHE A 11 -15.14 1.64 14.41
C PHE A 11 -14.29 2.83 14.88
N GLU A 12 -13.84 2.82 16.14
CA GLU A 12 -13.01 3.87 16.73
C GLU A 12 -11.50 3.66 16.53
N ILE A 13 -11.08 2.50 16.01
CA ILE A 13 -9.65 2.24 15.78
C ILE A 13 -9.21 3.02 14.54
N PRO A 14 -8.33 4.03 14.68
CA PRO A 14 -7.86 4.77 13.53
C PRO A 14 -7.03 3.84 12.65
N ILE A 15 -7.37 3.78 11.36
CA ILE A 15 -6.60 3.04 10.37
C ILE A 15 -5.40 3.89 10.00
N PHE A 16 -4.22 3.28 10.12
CA PHE A 16 -2.99 3.83 9.56
C PHE A 16 -2.89 3.44 8.09
N THR A 17 -2.55 4.39 7.23
CA THR A 17 -2.39 4.17 5.79
C THR A 17 -1.18 4.92 5.29
N GLU A 18 -0.36 4.27 4.48
CA GLU A 18 0.82 4.85 3.82
C GLU A 18 0.63 4.80 2.30
N LEU A 19 1.17 5.80 1.63
CA LEU A 19 1.31 5.85 0.17
C LEU A 19 2.79 5.84 -0.16
N LEU A 20 3.22 4.79 -0.86
CA LEU A 20 4.57 4.68 -1.40
C LEU A 20 4.53 4.86 -2.92
N GLU A 21 5.56 5.51 -3.45
CA GLU A 21 5.82 5.62 -4.88
C GLU A 21 7.04 4.79 -5.26
N LEU A 22 6.93 4.05 -6.35
CA LEU A 22 8.05 3.31 -6.92
C LEU A 22 8.84 4.21 -7.86
N ILE A 23 10.08 4.51 -7.49
CA ILE A 23 11.02 5.27 -8.31
C ILE A 23 11.88 4.27 -9.09
N HIS A 24 12.02 4.51 -10.40
CA HIS A 24 12.92 3.77 -11.27
C HIS A 24 14.10 4.67 -11.65
N TYR A 25 15.30 4.22 -11.31
CA TYR A 25 16.55 4.94 -11.55
C TYR A 25 17.17 4.57 -12.90
N GLU A 26 18.07 5.43 -13.39
CA GLU A 26 18.74 5.21 -14.68
C GLU A 26 19.71 4.01 -14.67
N ASP A 27 20.18 3.60 -13.49
CA ASP A 27 21.01 2.41 -13.29
C ASP A 27 20.20 1.10 -13.31
N GLY A 28 18.88 1.18 -13.47
CA GLY A 28 17.97 0.04 -13.51
C GLY A 28 17.49 -0.41 -12.13
N GLU A 29 17.85 0.30 -11.07
CA GLU A 29 17.37 0.00 -9.72
C GLU A 29 15.97 0.57 -9.48
N PHE A 30 15.23 -0.09 -8.57
CA PHE A 30 13.91 0.31 -8.13
C PHE A 30 13.89 0.56 -6.63
N GLU A 31 13.27 1.66 -6.21
CA GLU A 31 13.14 2.03 -4.80
C GLU A 31 11.72 2.48 -4.49
N TRP A 32 11.14 1.91 -3.44
CA TRP A 32 9.90 2.41 -2.87
C TRP A 32 10.20 3.56 -1.91
N LYS A 33 9.66 4.74 -2.20
CA LYS A 33 9.75 5.91 -1.31
C LYS A 33 8.39 6.22 -0.73
N GLU A 34 8.34 6.43 0.57
CA GLU A 34 7.15 6.94 1.22
C GLU A 34 6.87 8.37 0.73
N PHE A 35 5.62 8.64 0.33
CA PHE A 35 5.19 9.93 -0.17
C PHE A 35 4.27 10.64 0.84
N SER A 36 3.36 9.88 1.45
CA SER A 36 2.35 10.42 2.37
C SER A 36 1.84 9.34 3.30
N ARG A 37 1.38 9.74 4.49
CA ARG A 37 0.74 8.85 5.46
C ARG A 37 -0.49 9.48 6.10
N TRP A 38 -1.37 8.64 6.62
CA TRP A 38 -2.64 9.03 7.23
C TRP A 38 -2.87 8.31 8.55
N ILE A 39 -3.19 9.09 9.57
CA ILE A 39 -3.88 8.64 10.79
C ILE A 39 -4.87 9.73 11.20
N LYS A 40 -6.12 9.61 10.76
CA LYS A 40 -7.16 10.66 10.76
C LYS A 40 -6.81 11.90 9.91
N TYR A 41 -5.58 12.40 9.97
CA TYR A 41 -5.03 13.50 9.18
C TYR A 41 -3.90 13.01 8.27
N GLN A 42 -3.66 13.75 7.19
CA GLN A 42 -2.59 13.52 6.23
C GLN A 42 -1.29 14.23 6.65
N GLU A 43 -0.17 13.56 6.46
CA GLU A 43 1.17 14.14 6.46
C GLU A 43 1.88 13.72 5.17
N VAL A 44 2.57 14.66 4.51
CA VAL A 44 3.28 14.44 3.23
C VAL A 44 4.77 14.67 3.44
N VAL A 45 5.62 13.92 2.74
CA VAL A 45 7.07 14.13 2.74
C VAL A 45 7.40 15.46 2.04
N GLU A 46 8.21 16.30 2.70
CA GLU A 46 8.66 17.58 2.15
C GLU A 46 9.75 17.39 1.08
N GLU A 47 10.01 18.41 0.24
CA GLU A 47 10.91 18.31 -0.94
C GLU A 47 12.34 17.82 -0.63
N GLU A 48 12.82 17.99 0.60
CA GLU A 48 14.15 17.53 1.04
C GLU A 48 14.13 16.11 1.64
N GLY A 49 12.99 15.42 1.68
CA GLY A 49 12.87 14.01 2.06
C GLY A 49 13.07 13.69 3.55
N GLU A 50 13.57 14.65 4.35
CA GLU A 50 13.89 14.42 5.77
C GLU A 50 12.77 14.83 6.74
N ARG A 51 11.69 15.45 6.24
CA ARG A 51 10.66 16.06 7.07
C ARG A 51 9.26 15.74 6.60
N TRP A 52 8.37 15.57 7.56
CA TRP A 52 6.93 15.47 7.36
C TRP A 52 6.29 16.86 7.48
N SER A 53 5.36 17.16 6.58
CA SER A 53 4.48 18.33 6.69
C SER A 53 3.67 18.26 7.99
N LYS A 54 3.13 19.40 8.45
CA LYS A 54 2.14 19.39 9.53
C LYS A 54 0.90 18.56 9.17
N PRO A 55 0.28 17.85 10.14
CA PRO A 55 -0.97 17.14 9.91
C PRO A 55 -2.05 18.06 9.37
N HIS A 56 -2.71 17.66 8.28
CA HIS A 56 -3.76 18.44 7.65
C HIS A 56 -4.90 17.56 7.11
N ILE A 57 -6.03 18.18 6.81
CA ILE A 57 -7.16 17.49 6.18
C ILE A 57 -6.80 17.25 4.71
N SER A 58 -6.82 15.99 4.29
CA SER A 58 -6.55 15.62 2.91
C SER A 58 -7.57 16.23 1.97
N THR A 59 -7.11 16.77 0.85
CA THR A 59 -7.98 17.18 -0.26
C THR A 59 -7.70 16.29 -1.45
N ILE A 60 -8.75 15.67 -1.99
CA ILE A 60 -8.63 14.80 -3.17
C ILE A 60 -9.27 15.49 -4.37
N SER A 61 -8.60 15.43 -5.52
CA SER A 61 -9.15 16.00 -6.74
C SER A 61 -10.34 15.17 -7.25
N LEU A 62 -11.34 15.83 -7.84
CA LEU A 62 -12.47 15.14 -8.47
C LEU A 62 -12.02 14.17 -9.57
N ARG A 63 -10.96 14.54 -10.32
CA ARG A 63 -10.35 13.66 -11.34
C ARG A 63 -9.82 12.38 -10.71
N GLY A 64 -9.13 12.49 -9.57
CA GLY A 64 -8.64 11.35 -8.80
C GLY A 64 -9.78 10.44 -8.35
N LEU A 65 -10.86 11.00 -7.78
CA LEU A 65 -12.04 10.22 -7.38
C LEU A 65 -12.72 9.50 -8.55
N LEU A 66 -12.87 10.17 -9.70
CA LEU A 66 -13.45 9.55 -10.89
C LEU A 66 -12.56 8.44 -11.45
N HIS A 67 -11.23 8.59 -11.36
CA HIS A 67 -10.30 7.54 -11.74
C HIS A 67 -10.39 6.36 -10.78
N LEU A 68 -10.35 6.60 -9.46
CA LEU A 68 -10.49 5.57 -8.44
C LEU A 68 -11.78 4.77 -8.61
N ARG A 69 -12.91 5.44 -8.86
CA ARG A 69 -14.19 4.76 -9.16
C ARG A 69 -14.08 3.82 -10.36
N LYS A 70 -13.39 4.23 -11.42
CA LYS A 70 -13.17 3.38 -12.60
C LYS A 70 -12.29 2.18 -12.25
N LEU A 71 -11.22 2.38 -11.47
CA LEU A 71 -10.32 1.31 -11.04
C LEU A 71 -11.03 0.29 -10.14
N ILE A 72 -11.85 0.72 -9.19
CA ILE A 72 -12.63 -0.21 -8.35
C ILE A 72 -13.66 -0.99 -9.19
N ARG A 73 -14.30 -0.34 -10.17
CA ARG A 73 -15.34 -0.98 -10.98
C ARG A 73 -14.78 -1.98 -11.99
N ASN A 74 -13.64 -1.67 -12.59
CA ASN A 74 -13.09 -2.40 -13.73
C ASN A 74 -11.80 -3.16 -13.41
N GLY A 75 -11.18 -2.88 -12.27
CA GLY A 75 -9.92 -3.50 -11.85
C GLY A 75 -10.14 -4.80 -11.12
N THR A 76 -9.03 -5.46 -10.83
CA THR A 76 -9.00 -6.74 -10.13
C THR A 76 -9.24 -6.52 -8.63
N THR A 77 -10.26 -7.18 -8.08
CA THR A 77 -10.58 -7.13 -6.65
C THR A 77 -10.44 -8.53 -6.07
N LEU A 78 -9.52 -8.69 -5.11
CA LEU A 78 -9.30 -9.94 -4.39
C LEU A 78 -9.66 -9.72 -2.92
N LEU A 79 -10.72 -10.39 -2.46
CA LEU A 79 -11.20 -10.33 -1.08
C LEU A 79 -10.92 -11.65 -0.38
N ASP A 80 -10.78 -11.61 0.95
CA ASP A 80 -10.59 -12.78 1.80
C ASP A 80 -9.42 -13.68 1.40
N LEU A 81 -8.34 -13.07 0.87
CA LEU A 81 -7.11 -13.77 0.57
C LEU A 81 -6.49 -14.33 1.87
N SER A 82 -6.54 -15.65 2.02
CA SER A 82 -5.87 -16.37 3.09
C SER A 82 -4.40 -16.54 2.73
N LEU A 83 -3.61 -15.49 2.96
CA LEU A 83 -2.16 -15.53 2.80
C LEU A 83 -1.58 -16.42 3.90
N LYS A 84 -0.93 -17.53 3.51
CA LYS A 84 -0.41 -18.52 4.47
C LYS A 84 0.74 -17.95 5.29
N ASN A 85 1.46 -16.97 4.74
CA ASN A 85 2.49 -16.17 5.40
C ASN A 85 2.26 -14.70 5.03
N SER A 86 2.21 -13.80 6.02
CA SER A 86 1.97 -12.35 5.83
C SER A 86 2.96 -11.66 4.89
N ASP A 87 4.12 -12.27 4.70
CA ASP A 87 5.25 -11.65 3.99
C ASP A 87 5.31 -12.09 2.52
N ASN A 88 4.47 -13.05 2.10
CA ASN A 88 4.56 -13.63 0.76
C ASN A 88 3.73 -12.85 -0.27
N LEU A 89 4.20 -11.64 -0.62
CA LEU A 89 3.62 -10.81 -1.69
C LEU A 89 3.53 -11.53 -3.04
N ASN A 90 4.30 -12.60 -3.25
CA ASN A 90 4.24 -13.41 -4.46
C ASN A 90 2.89 -14.12 -4.63
N GLU A 91 2.26 -14.56 -3.53
CA GLU A 91 0.91 -15.17 -3.58
C GLU A 91 -0.14 -14.17 -4.09
N ILE A 92 0.06 -12.88 -3.83
CA ILE A 92 -0.80 -11.81 -4.35
C ILE A 92 -0.56 -11.63 -5.85
N VAL A 93 0.71 -11.61 -6.29
CA VAL A 93 1.07 -11.52 -7.73
C VAL A 93 0.50 -12.71 -8.51
N ASP A 94 0.57 -13.92 -7.94
CA ASP A 94 -0.01 -15.13 -8.52
C ASP A 94 -1.52 -14.99 -8.68
N ALA A 95 -2.22 -14.57 -7.62
CA ALA A 95 -3.67 -14.40 -7.64
C ALA A 95 -4.12 -13.31 -8.63
N ILE A 96 -3.38 -12.21 -8.73
CA ILE A 96 -3.65 -11.13 -9.71
C ILE A 96 -3.42 -11.63 -11.14
N THR A 97 -2.33 -12.35 -11.39
CA THR A 97 -2.00 -12.88 -12.72
C THR A 97 -2.99 -13.99 -13.16
N GLN A 98 -3.56 -14.75 -12.23
CA GLN A 98 -4.59 -15.74 -12.55
C GLN A 98 -5.97 -15.13 -12.81
N SER A 99 -6.30 -14.05 -12.09
CA SER A 99 -7.61 -13.38 -12.21
C SER A 99 -7.68 -12.37 -13.36
N SER A 100 -6.54 -12.03 -13.95
CA SER A 100 -6.41 -10.98 -14.97
C SER A 100 -5.61 -11.52 -16.16
N ASP A 101 -5.97 -11.17 -17.39
CA ASP A 101 -5.19 -11.54 -18.59
C ASP A 101 -3.95 -10.64 -18.73
N ILE A 102 -3.02 -10.79 -17.78
CA ILE A 102 -1.76 -10.04 -17.71
C ILE A 102 -0.69 -10.86 -18.43
N GLY A 103 -0.04 -10.26 -19.42
CA GLY A 103 1.03 -10.91 -20.17
C GLY A 103 2.26 -11.21 -19.31
N HIS A 104 3.03 -12.24 -19.69
CA HIS A 104 4.20 -12.74 -18.94
C HIS A 104 5.25 -11.67 -18.59
N PHE A 105 5.45 -10.66 -19.45
CA PHE A 105 6.39 -9.57 -19.20
C PHE A 105 5.96 -8.69 -18.01
N GLU A 106 4.66 -8.41 -17.89
CA GLU A 106 4.10 -7.63 -16.79
C GLU A 106 4.15 -8.44 -15.49
N THR A 107 3.92 -9.76 -15.55
CA THR A 107 4.09 -10.65 -14.39
C THR A 107 5.51 -10.61 -13.83
N SER A 108 6.54 -10.68 -14.70
CA SER A 108 7.94 -10.56 -14.26
C SER A 108 8.23 -9.21 -13.60
N ARG A 109 7.60 -8.13 -14.11
CA ARG A 109 7.70 -6.80 -13.52
C ARG A 109 7.05 -6.74 -12.13
N PHE A 110 5.87 -7.33 -11.95
CA PHE A 110 5.22 -7.39 -10.63
C PHE A 110 6.07 -8.12 -9.58
N TYR A 111 6.68 -9.25 -9.93
CA TYR A 111 7.61 -9.92 -9.00
C TYR A 111 8.83 -9.07 -8.67
N HIS A 112 9.43 -8.40 -9.67
CA HIS A 112 10.57 -7.53 -9.41
C HIS A 112 10.21 -6.39 -8.43
N MET A 113 9.01 -5.82 -8.58
CA MET A 113 8.48 -4.82 -7.65
C MET A 113 8.28 -5.38 -6.24
N THR A 114 7.74 -6.60 -6.06
CA THR A 114 7.55 -7.20 -4.72
C THR A 114 8.88 -7.52 -4.04
N TYR A 115 9.89 -7.98 -4.78
CA TYR A 115 11.23 -8.23 -4.24
C TYR A 115 11.94 -6.95 -3.76
N SER A 116 11.76 -5.83 -4.46
CA SER A 116 12.30 -4.54 -4.01
C SER A 116 11.68 -4.09 -2.67
N MET A 117 10.42 -4.46 -2.41
CA MET A 117 9.69 -4.13 -1.17
C MET A 117 10.11 -5.01 0.02
N GLN A 118 10.59 -6.23 -0.24
CA GLN A 118 11.07 -7.18 0.77
C GLN A 118 12.56 -7.03 1.11
N SER A 119 13.32 -6.24 0.34
CA SER A 119 14.75 -6.05 0.58
C SER A 119 15.02 -5.29 1.89
N PRO A 120 15.84 -5.84 2.82
CA PRO A 120 16.07 -5.25 4.14
C PRO A 120 16.77 -3.88 4.15
N ARG A 121 17.08 -3.31 2.97
CA ARG A 121 17.74 -2.00 2.83
C ARG A 121 16.76 -0.83 2.81
N LEU A 122 15.46 -1.09 2.71
CA LEU A 122 14.41 -0.07 2.66
C LEU A 122 13.33 -0.42 3.68
N ALA A 123 12.73 0.60 4.27
CA ALA A 123 12.10 0.54 5.58
C ALA A 123 10.96 -0.49 5.72
N ARG A 124 10.98 -1.10 6.91
CA ARG A 124 10.00 -1.97 7.55
C ARG A 124 8.54 -1.54 7.33
N ILE A 125 7.70 -2.48 6.87
CA ILE A 125 6.25 -2.46 7.12
C ILE A 125 6.01 -3.22 8.42
N GLU A 126 5.90 -2.50 9.54
CA GLU A 126 5.25 -3.04 10.74
C GLU A 126 3.84 -2.46 10.80
N ILE A 127 2.83 -3.29 10.56
CA ILE A 127 1.44 -2.96 10.92
C ILE A 127 1.39 -2.94 12.45
N MET A 128 1.72 -1.80 13.05
CA MET A 128 1.46 -1.57 14.47
C MET A 128 -0.03 -1.37 14.67
N PHE A 129 -0.73 -2.42 15.08
CA PHE A 129 -1.96 -2.23 15.83
C PHE A 129 -1.58 -1.52 17.14
N SER A 130 -2.07 -0.30 17.33
CA SER A 130 -1.98 0.39 18.62
C SER A 130 -2.56 -0.54 19.69
N LYS A 131 -1.72 -0.89 20.68
CA LYS A 131 -2.16 -1.58 21.90
C LYS A 131 -3.23 -0.78 22.62
#